data_AF-A0A941L4H9-F1
#
_entry.id   AF-A0A941L4H9-F1
#
_cell.length_a   1.000
_cell.length_b   1.000
_cell.length_c   1.000
_cell.angle_alpha   90.00
_cell.angle_beta   90.00
_cell.angle_gamma   90.00
#
_symmetry.space_group_name_H-M   'P 1'
#
loop_
_entity.id
_entity.type
_entity.pdbx_description
1 polymer ?
#
loop_
_entity_poly.entity_id
_entity_poly.type
_entity_poly.pdbx_seq_one_letter_code
_entity_poly.pdbx_strand_id
1 'polypeptide(L)'
;MIKEFRDFINRGNVVELGVAFVMGASFKSLVDVFTKRLVEPLIGLIINLPNLDKLGMFGDIDPASGTSAGSFGAFLGEVINYTIIAFVMFLVIKAYNHFEDIVSDEETEAVAAESKEVLLLKEIRDGINKISK
;
A
#
# COMPACT_ATOMS: atom_id res chain seq x y z
N MET A 1 -28.56 -9.03 -19.22
CA MET A 1 -27.97 -9.33 -17.89
C MET A 1 -26.54 -9.86 -17.98
N ILE A 2 -26.27 -11.15 -18.24
CA ILE A 2 -24.89 -11.71 -18.25
C ILE A 2 -24.00 -11.09 -19.34
N LYS A 3 -24.55 -10.87 -20.55
CA LYS A 3 -23.83 -10.25 -21.66
C LYS A 3 -23.51 -8.77 -21.38
N GLU A 4 -24.50 -8.03 -20.87
CA GLU A 4 -24.35 -6.63 -20.43
C GLU A 4 -23.37 -6.48 -19.25
N PHE A 5 -23.37 -7.44 -18.30
CA PHE A 5 -22.44 -7.47 -17.18
C PHE A 5 -21.01 -7.73 -17.66
N ARG A 6 -20.83 -8.69 -18.58
CA ARG A 6 -19.54 -8.93 -19.24
C ARG A 6 -19.07 -7.68 -19.98
N ASP A 7 -19.95 -7.01 -20.73
CA ASP A 7 -19.61 -5.79 -21.47
C ASP A 7 -19.31 -4.60 -20.54
N PHE A 8 -19.90 -4.57 -19.34
CA PHE A 8 -19.60 -3.60 -18.29
C PHE A 8 -18.23 -3.84 -17.64
N ILE A 9 -17.92 -5.08 -17.26
CA ILE A 9 -16.62 -5.46 -16.67
C ILE A 9 -15.49 -5.30 -17.68
N ASN A 10 -15.73 -5.61 -18.96
CA ASN A 10 -14.75 -5.42 -20.03
C ASN A 10 -14.47 -3.95 -20.37
N ARG A 11 -15.13 -2.97 -19.72
CA ARG A 11 -14.67 -1.58 -19.75
C ARG A 11 -13.33 -1.55 -19.00
N GLY A 12 -12.23 -1.48 -19.76
CA GLY A 12 -10.87 -1.85 -19.32
C GLY A 12 -10.44 -1.38 -17.93
N ASN A 13 -10.90 -0.22 -17.48
CA ASN A 13 -10.54 0.32 -16.16
C ASN A 13 -11.23 -0.41 -14.97
N VAL A 14 -12.38 -1.07 -15.16
CA VAL A 14 -13.17 -1.63 -14.03
C VAL A 14 -12.51 -2.87 -13.42
N VAL A 15 -11.97 -3.76 -14.25
CA VAL A 15 -11.27 -4.96 -13.78
C VAL A 15 -10.00 -4.59 -13.03
N GLU A 16 -9.20 -3.67 -13.59
CA GLU A 16 -7.95 -3.21 -13.00
C GLU A 16 -8.18 -2.55 -11.64
N LEU A 17 -9.16 -1.62 -11.55
CA LEU A 17 -9.56 -1.00 -10.29
C LEU A 17 -10.08 -2.03 -9.27
N GLY A 18 -10.87 -3.00 -9.72
CA GLY A 18 -11.41 -4.05 -8.86
C GLY A 18 -10.30 -4.93 -8.26
N VAL A 19 -9.33 -5.34 -9.09
CA VAL A 19 -8.17 -6.12 -8.63
C VAL A 19 -7.31 -5.30 -7.69
N ALA A 20 -7.01 -4.04 -8.02
CA ALA A 20 -6.24 -3.14 -7.16
C ALA A 20 -6.88 -2.96 -5.77
N PHE A 21 -8.21 -2.81 -5.71
CA PHE A 21 -8.93 -2.69 -4.45
C PHE A 21 -8.85 -3.96 -3.59
N VAL A 22 -9.09 -5.14 -4.18
CA VAL A 22 -9.03 -6.42 -3.45
C VAL A 22 -7.61 -6.72 -2.97
N MET A 23 -6.61 -6.45 -3.80
CA MET A 23 -5.20 -6.61 -3.43
C MET A 23 -4.81 -5.64 -2.32
N GLY A 24 -5.22 -4.37 -2.39
CA GLY A 24 -4.98 -3.37 -1.35
C GLY A 24 -5.61 -3.76 -0.01
N ALA A 25 -6.85 -4.24 -0.02
CA ALA A 25 -7.54 -4.70 1.18
C ALA A 25 -6.85 -5.93 1.81
N SER A 26 -6.44 -6.88 0.98
CA SER A 26 -5.74 -8.10 1.44
C SER A 26 -4.36 -7.77 2.00
N PHE A 27 -3.64 -6.85 1.37
CA PHE A 27 -2.33 -6.38 1.83
C PHE A 27 -2.44 -5.67 3.18
N LYS A 28 -3.42 -4.77 3.34
CA LYS A 28 -3.71 -4.14 4.64
C LYS A 28 -3.94 -5.18 5.73
N SER A 29 -4.73 -6.23 5.44
CA SER A 29 -4.98 -7.28 6.43
C SER A 29 -3.72 -8.02 6.85
N LEU A 30 -2.77 -8.24 5.94
CA LEU A 30 -1.48 -8.86 6.25
C LEU A 30 -0.64 -7.96 7.18
N VAL A 31 -0.58 -6.66 6.87
CA VAL A 31 0.12 -5.66 7.69
C VAL A 31 -0.52 -5.56 9.06
N ASP A 32 -1.85 -5.54 9.16
CA ASP A 32 -2.58 -5.50 10.44
C ASP A 32 -2.23 -6.73 11.30
N VAL A 33 -2.13 -7.93 10.72
CA VAL A 33 -1.73 -9.15 11.44
C VAL A 33 -0.28 -9.08 11.89
N PHE A 34 0.63 -8.61 11.03
CA PHE A 34 2.04 -8.45 11.37
C PHE A 34 2.20 -7.48 12.55
N THR A 35 1.58 -6.32 12.49
CA THR A 35 1.68 -5.31 13.54
C THR A 35 1.09 -5.81 14.85
N LYS A 36 -0.11 -6.40 14.81
CA LYS A 36 -0.77 -6.94 16.01
C LYS A 36 -0.03 -8.10 16.66
N ARG A 37 0.56 -9.01 15.87
CA ARG A 37 1.17 -10.23 16.41
C ARG A 37 2.64 -10.10 16.74
N LEU A 38 3.37 -9.20 16.06
CA LEU A 38 4.80 -9.04 16.27
C LEU A 38 5.13 -7.71 16.93
N VAL A 39 4.53 -6.62 16.48
CA VAL A 39 4.96 -5.29 16.94
C VAL A 39 4.30 -4.89 18.26
N GLU A 40 2.99 -5.07 18.41
CA GLU A 40 2.29 -4.76 19.67
C GLU A 40 2.89 -5.51 20.88
N PRO A 41 3.22 -6.82 20.82
CA PRO A 41 3.87 -7.50 21.94
C PRO A 41 5.28 -6.99 22.25
N LEU A 42 6.07 -6.67 21.22
CA LEU A 42 7.43 -6.13 21.40
C LEU A 42 7.39 -4.75 22.07
N ILE A 43 6.43 -3.92 21.70
CA ILE A 43 6.21 -2.62 22.34
C ILE A 43 5.71 -2.81 23.78
N GLY A 44 4.80 -3.75 24.01
CA GLY A 44 4.36 -4.12 25.36
C GLY A 44 5.53 -4.54 26.26
N LEU A 45 6.53 -5.24 25.71
CA LEU A 45 7.74 -5.63 26.42
C LEU A 45 8.69 -4.46 26.70
N ILE A 46 8.95 -3.58 25.73
CA ILE A 46 9.89 -2.45 25.86
C ILE A 46 9.33 -1.38 26.81
N ILE A 47 8.02 -1.12 26.75
CA ILE A 47 7.37 -0.14 27.62
C ILE A 47 7.28 -0.69 29.07
N ASN A 48 7.54 -1.99 29.29
CA ASN A 48 7.45 -2.68 30.60
C ASN A 48 6.28 -2.15 31.42
N LEU A 49 5.12 -2.11 30.78
CA LEU A 49 3.89 -1.73 31.43
C LEU A 49 3.30 -3.04 31.94
N PRO A 50 3.39 -3.34 33.25
CA PRO A 50 2.50 -4.32 33.85
C PRO A 50 1.11 -3.71 33.71
N ASN A 51 0.50 -3.99 32.57
CA ASN A 51 -0.76 -3.47 32.10
C ASN A 51 -0.73 -1.97 31.73
N LEU A 52 -1.12 -1.67 30.49
CA LEU A 52 -1.63 -0.34 30.10
C LEU A 52 -2.80 0.13 31.00
N ASP A 53 -3.39 -0.78 31.77
CA ASP A 53 -4.34 -0.52 32.86
C ASP A 53 -3.79 0.43 33.94
N LYS A 54 -2.48 0.45 34.19
CA LYS A 54 -1.89 1.29 35.26
C LYS A 54 -1.49 2.69 34.80
N LEU A 55 -1.50 2.96 33.50
CA LEU A 55 -1.38 4.34 32.98
C LEU A 55 -2.74 5.07 33.03
N GLY A 56 -3.83 4.31 33.21
CA GLY A 56 -5.17 4.79 33.45
C GLY A 56 -5.51 4.79 34.94
N MET A 57 -5.03 5.79 35.69
CA MET A 57 -5.73 6.21 36.91
C MET A 57 -7.05 6.95 36.57
N PHE A 58 -7.72 6.52 35.49
CA PHE A 58 -9.06 6.91 35.07
C PHE A 58 -9.68 5.72 34.33
N GLY A 59 -10.57 5.00 35.01
CA GLY A 59 -11.50 4.05 34.40
C GLY A 59 -11.23 2.59 34.77
N ASP A 60 -11.96 2.12 35.79
CA ASP A 60 -12.12 0.70 36.13
C ASP A 60 -12.38 -0.14 34.86
N ILE A 61 -11.71 -1.29 34.80
CA ILE A 61 -11.82 -2.22 33.68
C ILE A 61 -12.97 -3.18 33.99
N ASP A 62 -13.97 -3.20 33.11
CA ASP A 62 -15.07 -4.14 33.16
C ASP A 62 -14.57 -5.55 32.79
N PRO A 63 -14.70 -6.57 33.68
CA PRO A 63 -14.14 -7.91 33.48
C PRO A 63 -14.72 -8.70 32.31
N ALA A 64 -15.79 -8.22 31.68
CA ALA A 64 -16.50 -8.93 30.61
C ALA A 64 -16.07 -8.52 29.19
N SER A 65 -15.43 -7.36 29.01
CA SER A 65 -15.13 -6.78 27.69
C SER A 65 -13.70 -6.28 27.51
N GLY A 66 -12.91 -6.15 28.59
CA GLY A 66 -11.47 -5.92 28.52
C GLY A 66 -11.01 -4.60 27.89
N THR A 67 -11.92 -3.64 27.68
CA THR A 67 -11.58 -2.32 27.13
C THR A 67 -11.76 -1.24 28.19
N SER A 68 -10.65 -0.62 28.60
CA SER A 68 -10.65 0.68 29.29
C SER A 68 -11.06 1.74 28.27
N ALA A 69 -12.37 1.86 28.07
CA ALA A 69 -12.96 2.82 27.15
C ALA A 69 -12.86 4.24 27.74
N GLY A 70 -11.70 4.89 27.56
CA GLY A 70 -11.58 6.33 27.82
C GLY A 70 -10.23 6.88 28.28
N SER A 71 -9.16 6.09 28.39
CA SER A 71 -7.87 6.59 28.88
C SER A 71 -6.97 7.14 27.75
N PHE A 72 -6.28 8.26 28.01
CA PHE A 72 -5.26 8.86 27.13
C PHE A 72 -4.20 7.84 26.66
N GLY A 73 -3.96 6.79 27.46
CA GLY A 73 -3.09 5.67 27.11
C GLY A 73 -3.59 4.83 25.92
N ALA A 74 -4.90 4.61 25.80
CA ALA A 74 -5.46 3.89 24.65
C ALA A 74 -5.29 4.70 23.35
N PHE A 75 -5.52 6.01 23.40
CA PHE A 75 -5.28 6.91 22.27
C PHE A 75 -3.79 6.93 21.87
N LEU A 76 -2.87 7.05 22.83
CA LEU A 76 -1.44 7.06 22.54
C LEU A 76 -0.97 5.71 21.96
N GLY A 77 -1.54 4.60 22.43
CA GLY A 77 -1.31 3.26 21.85
C GLY A 77 -1.72 3.19 20.38
N GLU A 78 -2.91 3.70 20.04
CA GLU A 78 -3.39 3.76 18.66
C GLU A 78 -2.52 4.66 17.76
N VAL A 79 -2.02 5.79 18.28
CA VAL A 79 -1.09 6.67 17.54
C VAL A 79 0.25 5.98 17.26
N ILE A 80 0.79 5.25 18.25
CA ILE A 80 2.02 4.46 18.08
C ILE A 80 1.80 3.35 17.04
N ASN A 81 0.70 2.61 17.15
CA ASN A 81 0.30 1.56 16.22
C ASN A 81 0.18 2.09 14.78
N TYR A 82 -0.52 3.20 14.59
CA TYR A 82 -0.65 3.86 13.29
C TYR A 82 0.71 4.28 12.71
N THR A 83 1.58 4.86 13.54
CA THR A 83 2.92 5.29 13.13
C THR A 83 3.77 4.13 12.63
N ILE A 84 3.64 2.96 13.27
CA ILE A 84 4.36 1.75 12.90
C ILE A 84 3.85 1.17 11.58
N ILE A 85 2.54 1.08 11.41
CA ILE A 85 1.94 0.66 10.15
C ILE A 85 2.43 1.58 9.03
N ALA A 86 2.40 2.90 9.24
CA ALA A 86 2.92 3.87 8.29
C ALA A 86 4.42 3.67 7.99
N PHE A 87 5.24 3.38 9.01
CA PHE A 87 6.67 3.12 8.84
C PHE A 87 6.95 1.82 8.07
N VAL A 88 6.23 0.74 8.35
CA VAL A 88 6.35 -0.53 7.61
C VAL A 88 5.93 -0.34 6.15
N MET A 89 4.81 0.34 5.90
CA MET A 89 4.38 0.70 4.54
C MET A 89 5.44 1.52 3.80
N PHE A 90 6.04 2.50 4.49
CA PHE A 90 7.13 3.29 3.94
C PHE A 90 8.34 2.43 3.58
N LEU A 91 8.73 1.47 4.43
CA LEU A 91 9.84 0.55 4.11
C LEU A 91 9.52 -0.32 2.90
N VAL A 92 8.29 -0.81 2.76
CA VAL A 92 7.88 -1.62 1.59
C VAL A 92 7.94 -0.77 0.32
N ILE A 93 7.38 0.44 0.33
CA ILE A 93 7.43 1.35 -0.83
C ILE A 93 8.87 1.73 -1.15
N LYS A 94 9.70 2.00 -0.14
CA LYS A 94 11.12 2.32 -0.33
C LYS A 94 11.88 1.13 -0.93
N ALA A 95 11.61 -0.09 -0.47
CA ALA A 95 12.22 -1.29 -1.04
C ALA A 95 11.77 -1.49 -2.49
N TYR A 96 10.47 -1.36 -2.76
CA TYR A 96 9.92 -1.44 -4.09
C TYR A 96 10.53 -0.40 -5.03
N ASN A 97 10.56 0.87 -4.64
CA ASN A 97 11.19 1.94 -5.43
C ASN A 97 12.69 1.67 -5.63
N HIS A 98 13.39 1.14 -4.63
CA HIS A 98 14.80 0.78 -4.79
C HIS A 98 15.01 -0.33 -5.83
N PHE A 99 14.11 -1.31 -5.90
CA PHE A 99 14.15 -2.34 -6.95
C PHE A 99 13.72 -1.80 -8.31
N GLU A 100 12.75 -0.89 -8.37
CA GLU A 100 12.32 -0.25 -9.62
C GLU A 100 13.38 0.70 -10.17
N ASP A 101 14.14 1.39 -9.33
CA ASP A 101 15.30 2.18 -9.73
C ASP A 101 16.40 1.27 -10.34
N ILE A 102 16.66 0.10 -9.75
CA ILE A 102 17.63 -0.89 -10.26
C ILE A 102 17.17 -1.49 -11.60
N VAL A 103 15.86 -1.69 -11.79
CA VAL A 103 15.29 -2.24 -13.04
C VAL A 103 15.14 -1.14 -14.11
N SER A 104 14.83 0.10 -13.73
CA SER A 104 14.75 1.26 -14.64
C SER A 104 16.10 1.65 -15.23
N ASP A 105 17.21 1.39 -14.52
CA ASP A 105 18.55 1.59 -15.05
C ASP A 105 18.89 0.55 -16.17
N GLU A 106 18.28 -0.63 -16.16
CA GLU A 106 18.37 -1.61 -17.27
C GLU A 106 17.32 -1.35 -18.37
N GLU A 107 16.13 -0.87 -18.00
CA GLU A 107 15.07 -0.51 -18.94
C GLU A 107 15.32 0.82 -19.66
N THR A 108 16.20 1.71 -19.18
CA THR A 108 16.61 2.86 -20.01
C THR A 108 17.45 2.41 -21.22
N GLU A 109 18.10 1.25 -21.16
CA GLU A 109 18.75 0.63 -22.33
C GLU A 109 17.77 -0.24 -23.16
N ALA A 110 16.74 -0.86 -22.53
CA ALA A 110 15.79 -1.75 -23.23
C ALA A 110 14.50 -1.07 -23.73
N VAL A 111 14.01 -0.01 -23.09
CA VAL A 111 12.89 0.85 -23.56
C VAL A 111 13.34 1.76 -24.71
N ALA A 112 14.65 1.92 -24.89
CA ALA A 112 15.24 2.42 -26.13
C ALA A 112 15.06 1.44 -27.32
N ALA A 113 14.54 0.23 -27.11
CA ALA A 113 13.86 -0.52 -28.18
C ALA A 113 12.48 0.12 -28.41
N GLU A 114 12.52 1.26 -29.10
CA GLU A 114 11.41 2.15 -29.43
C GLU A 114 10.05 1.46 -29.51
N SER A 115 9.09 1.93 -28.69
CA SER A 115 7.71 1.48 -28.79
C SER A 115 7.20 1.63 -30.22
N LYS A 116 6.31 0.74 -30.67
CA LYS A 116 5.78 0.74 -32.05
C LYS A 116 5.20 2.10 -32.47
N GLU A 117 4.67 2.85 -31.51
CA GLU A 117 4.21 4.22 -31.71
C GLU A 117 5.35 5.19 -32.03
N VAL A 118 6.48 5.10 -31.32
CA VAL A 118 7.67 5.93 -31.59
C VAL A 118 8.27 5.61 -32.97
N LEU A 119 8.29 4.33 -33.36
CA LEU A 119 8.72 3.91 -34.71
C LEU A 119 7.78 4.48 -35.79
N LEU A 120 6.47 4.33 -35.62
CA LEU A 120 5.47 4.90 -36.53
C LEU A 120 5.59 6.42 -36.63
N LEU A 121 5.81 7.12 -35.51
CA LEU A 121 5.99 8.56 -35.50
C LEU A 121 7.26 9.00 -36.24
N LYS A 122 8.34 8.20 -36.18
CA LYS A 122 9.54 8.45 -36.99
C LYS A 122 9.28 8.23 -38.47
N GLU A 123 8.62 7.14 -38.85
CA GLU A 123 8.23 6.88 -40.24
C GLU A 123 7.33 7.99 -40.80
N ILE A 124 6.37 8.48 -40.01
CA ILE A 124 5.49 9.60 -40.37
C ILE A 124 6.30 10.89 -40.54
N ARG A 125 7.19 11.22 -39.59
CA ARG A 125 8.07 12.40 -39.66
C ARG A 125 8.93 12.36 -40.93
N ASP A 126 9.52 11.21 -41.22
CA ASP A 126 10.41 11.03 -42.37
C ASP A 126 9.64 11.07 -43.69
N GLY A 127 8.41 10.54 -43.71
CA GLY A 127 7.46 10.68 -44.81
C GLY A 127 7.09 12.14 -45.10
N ILE A 128 6.82 12.93 -44.06
CA ILE A 128 6.51 14.37 -44.19
C ILE A 128 7.72 15.14 -44.73
N ASN A 129 8.92 14.89 -44.19
CA ASN A 129 10.15 15.55 -44.63
C ASN A 129 10.49 15.25 -46.11
N LYS A 130 10.13 14.05 -46.58
CA LYS A 130 10.30 13.65 -47.98
C LYS A 130 9.32 14.36 -48.92
N ILE A 131 8.13 14.69 -48.46
CA ILE A 131 7.10 15.43 -49.24
C ILE A 131 7.39 16.95 -49.24
N SER A 132 8.02 17.46 -48.17
CA SER A 132 8.35 18.88 -48.04
C SER A 132 9.60 19.32 -48.85
N LYS A 133 10.25 18.41 -49.58
CA LYS A 133 11.42 18.66 -50.44
C LYS A 133 11.04 18.43 -51.90
#